data_AF-A0A8J7H044-F1
#
_entry.id   AF-A0A8J7H044-F1
#
_cell.length_a   1.000
_cell.length_b   1.000
_cell.length_c   1.000
_cell.angle_alpha   90.00
_cell.angle_beta   90.00
_cell.angle_gamma   90.00
#
_symmetry.space_group_name_H-M   'P 1'
#
loop_
_entity.id
_entity.type
_entity.pdbx_description
1 polymer ?
#
loop_
_entity_poly.entity_id
_entity_poly.type
_entity_poly.pdbx_seq_one_letter_code
_entity_poly.pdbx_strand_id
1 'polypeptide(L)'
;MNNELMFSSQTDEWATPQEFFDELDKEFQFMLDPCATKENHKCNYYYTKEENGLLKDWSGCTVFCNPPYSKSEKPCKPNCKKKKCVERGYHINEYKPGQEDWIKKCYEESRKPNTTVVMLLPVRTDTEAFHKYIYGKAKEIRFIKGRLKFGNSNNSAPFPSMVVVFSNLEGKE
;
A
#
# COMPACT_ATOMS: atom_id res chain seq x y z
N MET A 1 17.90 -7.46 -17.58
CA MET A 1 17.08 -7.00 -16.45
C MET A 1 16.38 -8.22 -15.87
N ASN A 2 16.65 -8.55 -14.60
CA ASN A 2 15.99 -9.69 -13.97
C ASN A 2 14.62 -9.23 -13.43
N ASN A 3 13.56 -9.48 -14.21
CA ASN A 3 12.17 -9.09 -13.90
C ASN A 3 11.57 -9.90 -12.73
N GLU A 4 12.33 -10.83 -12.14
CA GLU A 4 11.85 -11.79 -11.15
C GLU A 4 11.57 -11.18 -9.77
N LEU A 5 12.15 -10.03 -9.41
CA LEU A 5 12.20 -9.63 -8.00
C LEU A 5 10.93 -8.94 -7.45
N MET A 6 10.08 -8.34 -8.29
CA MET A 6 8.80 -7.77 -7.82
C MET A 6 7.57 -8.02 -8.70
N PHE A 7 7.72 -8.83 -9.76
CA PHE A 7 6.59 -9.42 -10.47
C PHE A 7 6.45 -10.93 -10.21
N SER A 8 7.42 -11.55 -9.53
CA SER A 8 7.16 -12.86 -8.92
C SER A 8 6.36 -12.65 -7.64
N SER A 9 5.34 -13.47 -7.45
CA SER A 9 4.47 -13.47 -6.27
C SER A 9 5.16 -14.04 -5.02
N GLN A 10 6.47 -13.87 -4.87
CA GLN A 10 7.24 -14.53 -3.82
C GLN A 10 6.95 -13.95 -2.44
N THR A 11 6.82 -12.62 -2.32
CA THR A 11 6.38 -11.97 -1.07
C THR A 11 5.90 -10.54 -1.32
N ASP A 12 4.99 -10.08 -0.48
CA ASP A 12 4.50 -8.70 -0.40
C ASP A 12 5.11 -7.93 0.81
N GLU A 13 5.96 -8.57 1.62
CA GLU A 13 6.41 -8.06 2.93
C GLU A 13 7.72 -7.22 2.86
N TRP A 14 7.91 -6.50 1.76
CA TRP A 14 9.13 -5.74 1.52
C TRP A 14 9.19 -4.47 2.38
N ALA A 15 10.14 -4.40 3.31
CA ALA A 15 10.33 -3.23 4.16
C ALA A 15 10.69 -1.96 3.36
N THR A 16 10.05 -0.84 3.66
CA THR A 16 10.43 0.47 3.10
C THR A 16 11.88 0.83 3.51
N PRO A 17 12.72 1.34 2.59
CA PRO A 17 14.05 1.83 2.97
C PRO A 17 13.96 2.86 4.10
N GLN A 18 14.78 2.69 5.15
CA GLN A 18 14.64 3.47 6.39
C GLN A 18 14.84 4.97 6.15
N GLU A 19 15.91 5.36 5.45
CA GLU A 19 16.18 6.76 5.14
C GLU A 19 15.03 7.43 4.37
N PHE A 20 14.39 6.71 3.45
CA PHE A 20 13.23 7.24 2.72
C PHE A 20 12.03 7.45 3.63
N PHE A 21 11.78 6.52 4.55
CA PHE A 21 10.73 6.66 5.55
C PHE A 21 11.03 7.84 6.50
N ASP A 22 12.26 7.94 7.01
CA ASP A 22 12.66 8.98 7.97
C ASP A 22 12.48 10.40 7.41
N GLU A 23 12.76 10.62 6.13
CA GLU A 23 12.51 11.93 5.50
C GLU A 23 11.03 12.30 5.44
N LEU A 24 10.15 11.33 5.19
CA LEU A 24 8.71 11.56 5.27
C LEU A 24 8.25 11.72 6.72
N ASP A 25 8.80 10.94 7.64
CA ASP A 25 8.42 10.97 9.05
C ASP A 25 8.80 12.29 9.73
N LYS A 26 9.94 12.89 9.35
CA LYS A 26 10.31 14.25 9.77
C LYS A 26 9.24 15.29 9.42
N GLU A 27 8.54 15.11 8.29
CA GLU A 27 7.51 16.02 7.81
C GLU A 27 6.14 15.71 8.41
N PHE A 28 5.75 14.44 8.40
CA PHE A 28 4.37 14.02 8.69
C PHE A 28 4.18 13.50 10.12
N GLN A 29 5.26 13.11 10.80
CA GLN A 29 5.26 12.54 12.15
C GLN A 29 4.25 11.39 12.27
N PHE A 30 4.55 10.28 11.60
CA PHE A 30 3.65 9.15 11.48
C PHE A 30 3.38 8.46 12.81
N MET A 31 2.12 8.11 13.00
CA MET A 31 1.63 7.39 14.17
C MET A 31 1.37 5.92 13.86
N LEU A 32 0.82 5.63 12.66
CA LEU A 32 0.29 4.32 12.29
C LEU A 32 0.91 3.78 11.00
N ASP A 33 1.26 2.49 11.01
CA ASP A 33 1.61 1.67 9.84
C ASP A 33 0.61 0.49 9.70
N PRO A 34 -0.43 0.60 8.86
CA PRO A 34 -1.58 -0.30 8.90
C PRO A 34 -1.36 -1.63 8.16
N CYS A 35 -0.19 -1.83 7.53
CA CYS A 35 0.08 -2.94 6.64
C CYS A 35 1.52 -3.45 6.80
N ALA A 36 1.88 -3.79 8.04
CA ALA A 36 3.23 -4.19 8.41
C ALA A 36 3.28 -5.63 8.97
N THR A 37 4.50 -6.08 9.27
CA THR A 37 4.79 -7.21 10.15
C THR A 37 5.40 -6.68 11.45
N LYS A 38 5.60 -7.57 12.43
CA LYS A 38 6.28 -7.21 13.68
C LYS A 38 7.74 -6.80 13.47
N GLU A 39 8.33 -7.14 12.33
CA GLU A 39 9.73 -6.94 12.01
C GLU A 39 9.94 -5.75 11.07
N ASN A 40 8.96 -5.42 10.22
CA ASN A 40 9.13 -4.39 9.19
C ASN A 40 8.37 -3.08 9.44
N HIS A 41 7.59 -3.00 10.53
CA HIS A 41 6.80 -1.82 10.87
C HIS A 41 7.68 -0.56 10.95
N LYS A 42 7.12 0.56 10.49
CA LYS A 42 7.79 1.87 10.54
C LYS A 42 7.29 2.79 11.65
N CYS A 43 6.12 2.47 12.21
CA CYS A 43 5.48 3.24 13.25
C CYS A 43 5.33 2.42 14.54
N ASN A 44 5.14 3.09 15.67
CA ASN A 44 4.89 2.41 16.96
C ASN A 44 3.54 1.69 16.97
N TYR A 45 2.50 2.28 16.37
CA TYR A 45 1.24 1.61 16.13
C TYR A 45 1.29 0.98 14.74
N TYR A 46 0.96 -0.30 14.66
CA TYR A 46 0.89 -1.01 13.40
C TYR A 46 -0.14 -2.13 13.44
N TYR A 47 -0.55 -2.59 12.26
CA TYR A 47 -1.38 -3.78 12.13
C TYR A 47 -0.69 -4.84 11.28
N THR A 48 -0.71 -6.06 11.80
CA THR A 48 -0.28 -7.27 11.10
C THR A 48 -1.35 -7.76 10.12
N LYS A 49 -0.96 -8.70 9.27
CA LYS A 49 -1.87 -9.36 8.33
C LYS A 49 -3.05 -10.03 9.05
N GLU A 50 -2.80 -10.63 10.21
CA GLU A 50 -3.79 -11.29 11.06
C GLU A 50 -4.79 -10.28 11.65
N GLU A 51 -4.32 -9.08 12.00
CA GLU A 51 -5.17 -8.01 12.52
C GLU A 51 -5.97 -7.30 11.44
N ASN A 52 -5.51 -7.37 10.19
CA ASN A 52 -6.15 -6.84 9.00
C ASN A 52 -6.45 -5.33 9.10
N GLY A 53 -5.44 -4.52 8.81
CA GLY A 53 -5.54 -3.05 8.87
C GLY A 53 -6.64 -2.43 8.00
N LEU A 54 -7.10 -3.10 6.93
CA LEU A 54 -8.24 -2.62 6.12
C LEU A 54 -9.54 -2.51 6.93
N LEU A 55 -9.71 -3.35 7.95
CA LEU A 55 -10.90 -3.38 8.80
C LEU A 55 -10.81 -2.44 10.01
N LYS A 56 -9.65 -1.81 10.24
CA LYS A 56 -9.42 -0.94 11.40
C LYS A 56 -9.82 0.49 11.10
N ASP A 57 -10.15 1.23 12.16
CA ASP A 57 -10.37 2.68 12.10
C ASP A 57 -9.04 3.41 12.26
N TRP A 58 -8.74 4.35 11.36
CA TRP A 58 -7.49 5.13 11.38
C TRP A 58 -7.73 6.59 11.77
N SER A 59 -8.96 6.92 12.20
CA SER A 59 -9.35 8.27 12.59
C SER A 59 -8.38 8.91 13.58
N GLY A 60 -8.02 10.16 13.34
CA GLY A 60 -7.14 10.94 14.23
C GLY A 60 -5.65 10.62 14.11
N CYS A 61 -5.24 9.71 13.22
CA CYS A 61 -3.84 9.36 13.02
C CYS A 61 -3.24 10.05 11.78
N THR A 62 -1.93 10.31 11.85
CA THR A 62 -1.10 10.45 10.64
C THR A 62 -0.58 9.07 10.27
N VAL A 63 -0.96 8.57 9.10
CA VAL A 63 -0.75 7.18 8.68
C VAL A 63 0.29 7.11 7.57
N PHE A 64 1.29 6.25 7.74
CA PHE A 64 2.17 5.82 6.65
C PHE A 64 1.65 4.49 6.11
N CYS A 65 1.31 4.41 4.82
CA CYS A 65 0.76 3.22 4.21
C CYS A 65 1.63 2.76 3.03
N ASN A 66 2.32 1.64 3.19
CA ASN A 66 3.00 0.93 2.11
C ASN A 66 2.38 -0.48 1.96
N PRO A 67 1.22 -0.60 1.30
CA PRO A 67 0.46 -1.86 1.32
C PRO A 67 1.09 -2.92 0.42
N PRO A 68 0.65 -4.19 0.55
CA PRO A 68 0.92 -5.23 -0.43
C PRO A 68 0.68 -4.77 -1.87
N TYR A 69 1.53 -5.22 -2.81
CA TYR A 69 1.48 -4.81 -4.21
C TYR A 69 0.70 -5.80 -5.09
N SER A 70 0.33 -6.95 -4.54
CA SER A 70 -0.57 -7.92 -5.17
C SER A 70 -1.93 -7.30 -5.57
N LYS A 71 -2.44 -7.75 -6.71
CA LYS A 71 -3.82 -7.47 -7.15
C LYS A 71 -4.81 -8.29 -6.34
N SER A 72 -6.06 -7.82 -6.27
CA SER A 72 -7.12 -8.57 -5.61
C SER A 72 -7.36 -9.94 -6.28
N GLU A 73 -7.93 -10.86 -5.51
CA GLU A 73 -8.39 -12.14 -6.04
C GLU A 73 -9.81 -12.46 -5.59
N LYS A 74 -10.69 -12.62 -6.58
CA LYS A 74 -12.06 -13.11 -6.37
C LYS A 74 -12.08 -14.61 -6.01
N PRO A 75 -13.03 -15.04 -5.16
CA PRO A 75 -13.29 -16.44 -4.87
C PRO A 75 -13.31 -17.32 -6.12
N CYS A 76 -12.89 -18.57 -5.95
CA CYS A 76 -12.93 -19.56 -7.02
C CYS A 76 -14.38 -19.99 -7.25
N LYS A 77 -14.80 -20.02 -8.53
CA LYS A 77 -16.04 -20.70 -8.93
C LYS A 77 -15.85 -22.21 -8.84
N PRO A 78 -16.93 -23.01 -8.76
CA PRO A 78 -16.85 -24.46 -8.95
C PRO A 78 -16.05 -24.80 -10.22
N ASN A 79 -15.20 -25.82 -10.13
CA ASN A 79 -14.31 -26.28 -11.21
C ASN A 79 -13.30 -25.22 -11.72
N CYS A 80 -12.89 -24.27 -10.87
CA CYS A 80 -11.91 -23.24 -11.23
C CYS A 80 -10.63 -23.83 -11.86
N LYS A 81 -10.23 -23.29 -13.02
CA LYS A 81 -9.00 -23.65 -13.74
C LYS A 81 -8.03 -22.46 -13.89
N LYS A 82 -8.16 -21.43 -13.04
CA LYS A 82 -7.24 -20.27 -13.07
C LYS A 82 -5.80 -20.79 -12.90
N LYS A 83 -4.89 -20.41 -13.80
CA LYS A 83 -3.47 -20.82 -13.80
C LYS A 83 -2.83 -20.70 -12.41
N LYS A 84 -2.98 -19.54 -11.77
CA LYS A 84 -2.47 -19.31 -10.40
C LYS A 84 -3.01 -20.26 -9.33
N CYS A 85 -4.25 -20.75 -9.46
CA CYS A 85 -4.81 -21.72 -8.52
C CYS A 85 -4.18 -23.11 -8.73
N VAL A 86 -3.94 -23.48 -9.98
CA VAL A 86 -3.23 -24.71 -10.35
C VAL A 86 -1.79 -24.65 -9.84
N GLU A 87 -1.08 -23.56 -10.10
CA GLU A 87 0.31 -23.37 -9.68
C GLU A 87 0.49 -23.37 -8.16
N ARG A 88 -0.40 -22.70 -7.41
CA ARG A 88 -0.31 -22.69 -5.95
C ARG A 88 -0.86 -23.96 -5.27
N GLY A 89 -1.54 -24.83 -6.01
CA GLY A 89 -2.12 -26.08 -5.50
C GLY A 89 -3.37 -25.94 -4.62
N TYR A 90 -4.00 -24.76 -4.54
CA TYR A 90 -5.22 -24.56 -3.76
C TYR A 90 -6.17 -23.51 -4.35
N HIS A 91 -7.44 -23.58 -3.96
CA HIS A 91 -8.47 -22.60 -4.31
C HIS A 91 -8.76 -21.68 -3.13
N ILE A 92 -9.19 -20.45 -3.43
CA ILE A 92 -9.67 -19.52 -2.40
C ILE A 92 -11.18 -19.45 -2.45
N ASN A 93 -11.80 -19.37 -1.27
CA ASN A 93 -13.25 -19.29 -1.13
C ASN A 93 -13.71 -17.88 -0.74
N GLU A 94 -12.78 -17.03 -0.37
CA GLU A 94 -13.02 -15.65 0.05
C GLU A 94 -12.28 -14.66 -0.85
N TYR A 95 -12.74 -13.41 -0.83
CA TYR A 95 -12.07 -12.33 -1.55
C TYR A 95 -10.75 -11.99 -0.86
N LYS A 96 -9.67 -11.95 -1.63
CA LYS A 96 -8.39 -11.43 -1.16
C LYS A 96 -8.25 -9.98 -1.63
N PRO A 97 -8.16 -9.00 -0.70
CA PRO A 97 -7.97 -7.60 -1.06
C PRO A 97 -6.67 -7.38 -1.84
N GLY A 98 -6.69 -6.40 -2.73
CA GLY A 98 -5.55 -5.95 -3.51
C GLY A 98 -5.16 -4.51 -3.21
N GLN A 99 -4.15 -4.03 -3.93
CA GLN A 99 -3.68 -2.64 -3.86
C GLN A 99 -4.82 -1.62 -4.06
N GLU A 100 -5.81 -1.92 -4.91
CA GLU A 100 -6.98 -1.07 -5.14
C GLU A 100 -7.86 -0.87 -3.89
N ASP A 101 -7.99 -1.90 -3.04
CA ASP A 101 -8.76 -1.84 -1.81
C ASP A 101 -8.05 -0.95 -0.78
N TRP A 102 -6.71 -1.03 -0.72
CA TRP A 102 -5.89 -0.15 0.11
C TRP A 102 -5.92 1.30 -0.37
N ILE A 103 -5.89 1.54 -1.68
CA ILE A 103 -6.04 2.89 -2.25
C ILE A 103 -7.38 3.49 -1.83
N LYS A 104 -8.47 2.75 -2.01
CA LYS A 104 -9.81 3.17 -1.59
C LYS A 104 -9.86 3.46 -0.09
N LYS A 105 -9.28 2.58 0.74
CA LYS A 105 -9.22 2.74 2.19
C LYS A 105 -8.46 4.01 2.60
N CYS A 106 -7.28 4.27 2.03
CA CYS A 106 -6.50 5.46 2.31
C CYS A 106 -7.30 6.74 1.99
N TYR A 107 -7.97 6.76 0.84
CA TYR A 107 -8.84 7.87 0.46
C TYR A 107 -10.01 8.04 1.46
N GLU A 108 -10.71 6.97 1.83
CA GLU A 108 -11.85 7.03 2.74
C GLU A 108 -11.46 7.46 4.16
N GLU A 109 -10.37 6.93 4.71
CA GLU A 109 -9.89 7.28 6.06
C GLU A 109 -9.40 8.73 6.13
N SER A 110 -8.71 9.22 5.10
CA SER A 110 -8.21 10.61 5.07
C SER A 110 -9.29 11.69 5.12
N ARG A 111 -10.55 11.31 4.87
CA ARG A 111 -11.71 12.21 4.93
C ARG A 111 -12.27 12.33 6.35
N LYS A 112 -11.82 11.50 7.28
CA LYS A 112 -12.24 11.57 8.68
C LYS A 112 -11.51 12.72 9.39
N PRO A 113 -12.08 13.27 10.49
CA PRO A 113 -11.46 14.37 11.21
C PRO A 113 -10.02 14.04 11.64
N ASN A 114 -9.13 15.05 11.54
CA ASN A 114 -7.75 14.96 12.00
C ASN A 114 -6.96 13.75 11.47
N THR A 115 -7.27 13.29 10.25
CA THR A 115 -6.66 12.09 9.67
C THR A 115 -5.88 12.47 8.40
N THR A 116 -4.59 12.14 8.38
CA THR A 116 -3.72 12.30 7.21
C THR A 116 -3.19 10.94 6.82
N VAL A 117 -3.21 10.61 5.53
CA VAL A 117 -2.70 9.34 5.02
C VAL A 117 -1.65 9.61 3.95
N VAL A 118 -0.44 9.13 4.17
CA VAL A 118 0.67 9.20 3.22
C VAL A 118 0.95 7.79 2.71
N MET A 119 0.75 7.60 1.41
CA MET A 119 0.75 6.29 0.79
C MET A 119 1.89 6.14 -0.22
N LEU A 120 2.70 5.09 -0.10
CA LEU A 120 3.73 4.74 -1.08
C LEU A 120 3.18 3.71 -2.08
N LEU A 121 3.23 4.05 -3.37
CA LEU A 121 2.66 3.22 -4.44
C LEU A 121 3.60 3.11 -5.65
N PRO A 122 3.52 2.02 -6.43
CA PRO A 122 3.99 2.03 -7.81
C PRO A 122 3.19 3.05 -8.63
N VAL A 123 3.84 3.75 -9.57
CA VAL A 123 3.15 4.67 -10.48
C VAL A 123 2.37 3.86 -11.53
N ARG A 124 1.05 3.78 -11.36
CA ARG A 124 0.10 3.10 -12.26
C ARG A 124 -1.09 4.00 -12.58
N THR A 125 -0.81 5.05 -13.35
CA THR A 125 -1.79 6.10 -13.67
C THR A 125 -2.89 5.63 -14.60
N ASP A 126 -2.78 4.44 -15.19
CA ASP A 126 -3.74 3.80 -16.10
C ASP A 126 -4.89 3.09 -15.37
N THR A 127 -4.82 2.94 -14.04
CA THR A 127 -5.77 2.14 -13.28
C THR A 127 -7.04 2.91 -12.90
N GLU A 128 -8.18 2.21 -12.82
CA GLU A 128 -9.43 2.80 -12.33
C GLU A 128 -9.28 3.39 -10.92
N ALA A 129 -8.56 2.68 -10.03
CA ALA A 129 -8.33 3.15 -8.67
C ALA A 129 -7.58 4.50 -8.63
N PHE A 130 -6.60 4.69 -9.53
CA PHE A 130 -5.91 5.97 -9.65
C PHE A 130 -6.88 7.09 -10.01
N HIS A 131 -7.71 6.92 -11.04
CA HIS A 131 -8.65 7.95 -11.46
C HIS A 131 -9.78 8.20 -10.47
N LYS A 132 -10.23 7.16 -9.75
CA LYS A 132 -11.37 7.24 -8.84
C LYS A 132 -11.01 7.83 -7.48
N TYR A 133 -9.82 7.52 -6.98
CA TYR A 133 -9.43 7.82 -5.59
C TYR A 133 -8.20 8.70 -5.45
N ILE A 134 -7.34 8.81 -6.48
CA ILE A 134 -6.08 9.57 -6.38
C ILE A 134 -6.15 10.86 -7.22
N TYR A 135 -6.39 10.76 -8.52
CA TYR A 135 -6.28 11.88 -9.45
C TYR A 135 -7.37 12.93 -9.20
N GLY A 136 -6.97 14.16 -8.89
CA GLY A 136 -7.89 15.24 -8.50
C GLY A 136 -8.57 15.04 -7.14
N LYS A 137 -8.09 14.08 -6.33
CA LYS A 137 -8.62 13.74 -5.00
C LYS A 137 -7.56 13.82 -3.92
N ALA A 138 -6.34 13.36 -4.20
CA ALA A 138 -5.20 13.53 -3.31
C ALA A 138 -4.85 15.01 -3.16
N LYS A 139 -4.36 15.39 -1.97
CA LYS A 139 -3.88 16.75 -1.70
C LYS A 139 -2.60 17.02 -2.49
N GLU A 140 -1.71 16.04 -2.55
CA GLU A 140 -0.48 16.11 -3.34
C GLU A 140 -0.03 14.71 -3.80
N ILE A 141 0.72 14.70 -4.90
CA ILE A 141 1.37 13.51 -5.44
C ILE A 141 2.83 13.89 -5.69
N ARG A 142 3.75 13.11 -5.12
CA ARG A 142 5.20 13.31 -5.27
C ARG A 142 5.79 12.14 -6.05
N PHE A 143 6.33 12.43 -7.24
CA PHE A 143 7.05 11.43 -8.02
C PHE A 143 8.48 11.28 -7.51
N ILE A 144 8.93 10.04 -7.32
CA ILE A 144 10.26 9.75 -6.78
C ILE A 144 11.25 9.64 -7.95
N LYS A 145 12.32 10.44 -7.91
CA LYS A 145 13.42 10.34 -8.87
C LYS A 145 14.20 9.04 -8.61
N GLY A 146 14.25 8.16 -9.60
CA GLY A 146 14.96 6.88 -9.50
C GLY A 146 14.07 5.70 -9.13
N ARG A 147 14.64 4.68 -8.49
CA ARG A 147 13.96 3.44 -8.08
C ARG A 147 14.39 3.07 -6.67
N LEU A 148 13.42 2.96 -5.77
CA LEU A 148 13.65 2.54 -4.38
C LEU A 148 14.19 1.11 -4.32
N LYS A 149 15.01 0.81 -3.32
CA LYS A 149 15.39 -0.55 -2.94
C LYS A 149 14.63 -0.90 -1.67
N PHE A 150 13.80 -1.94 -1.72
CA PHE A 150 13.05 -2.39 -0.57
C PHE A 150 13.74 -3.58 0.12
N GLY A 151 13.63 -3.63 1.44
CA GLY A 151 14.35 -4.59 2.28
C GLY A 151 15.86 -4.55 2.02
N ASN A 152 16.50 -5.72 2.12
CA ASN A 152 17.93 -5.90 1.86
C ASN A 152 18.22 -6.29 0.39
N SER A 153 17.34 -5.95 -0.55
CA SER A 153 17.52 -6.29 -1.96
C SER A 153 18.72 -5.55 -2.58
N ASN A 154 19.57 -6.29 -3.30
CA ASN A 154 20.66 -5.71 -4.09
C ASN A 154 20.14 -4.87 -5.27
N ASN A 155 18.95 -5.20 -5.78
CA ASN A 155 18.33 -4.56 -6.93
C ASN A 155 17.22 -3.59 -6.51
N SER A 156 17.11 -2.50 -7.26
CA SER A 156 15.98 -1.58 -7.12
C SER A 156 14.67 -2.19 -7.64
N ALA A 157 13.56 -1.69 -7.13
CA ALA A 157 12.22 -2.04 -7.61
C ALA A 157 12.12 -1.84 -9.13
N PRO A 158 11.51 -2.77 -9.87
CA PRO A 158 11.40 -2.69 -11.33
C PRO A 158 10.34 -1.67 -11.80
N PHE A 159 9.67 -0.99 -10.88
CA PHE A 159 8.64 0.00 -11.17
C PHE A 159 8.99 1.38 -10.57
N PRO A 160 8.56 2.48 -11.21
CA PRO A 160 8.57 3.80 -10.60
C PRO A 160 7.67 3.84 -9.36
N SER A 161 8.01 4.70 -8.40
CA SER A 161 7.23 4.90 -7.19
C SER A 161 6.77 6.36 -7.05
N MET A 162 5.64 6.54 -6.38
CA MET A 162 5.12 7.84 -5.97
C MET A 162 4.67 7.80 -4.51
N VAL A 163 4.72 8.96 -3.85
CA VAL A 163 4.02 9.21 -2.60
C VAL A 163 2.73 9.94 -2.93
N VAL A 164 1.62 9.45 -2.40
CA VAL A 164 0.31 10.10 -2.49
C VAL A 164 -0.09 10.53 -1.10
N VAL A 165 -0.34 11.83 -0.92
CA VAL A 165 -0.78 12.36 0.36
C VAL A 165 -2.25 12.71 0.26
N PHE A 166 -3.03 12.11 1.15
CA PHE A 166 -4.41 12.41 1.36
C PHE A 166 -4.57 13.12 2.70
N SER A 167 -5.28 14.24 2.70
CA SER A 167 -5.76 14.86 3.93
C SER A 167 -7.06 15.58 3.62
N ASN A 168 -7.90 15.76 4.63
CA ASN A 168 -9.07 16.61 4.47
C ASN A 168 -8.62 18.05 4.15
N LEU A 169 -9.14 18.64 3.06
CA LEU A 169 -8.87 20.03 2.69
C LEU A 169 -9.72 21.00 3.54
N GLU A 170 -10.75 20.52 4.22
CA GLU A 170 -11.75 21.32 4.93
C GLU A 170 -11.47 21.50 6.42
N GLY A 171 -10.21 21.32 6.87
CA GLY A 171 -9.84 21.31 8.28
C GLY A 171 -8.88 22.41 8.74
N LYS A 172 -8.80 23.54 8.03
CA LYS A 172 -8.19 24.75 8.58
C LYS A 172 -9.31 25.72 8.95
N GLU A 173 -9.75 25.66 10.21
CA GLU A 173 -10.28 26.86 10.87
C GLU A 173 -9.20 27.93 10.95
#